data_AF-A0A1U8N8M7-F1
#
_entry.id   AF-A0A1U8N8M7-F1
#
_cell.length_a   1.000
_cell.length_b   1.000
_cell.length_c   1.000
_cell.angle_alpha   90.00
_cell.angle_beta   90.00
_cell.angle_gamma   90.00
#
_symmetry.space_group_name_H-M   'P 1'
#
loop_
_entity.id
_entity.type
_entity.pdbx_description
1 polymer ?
#
loop_
_entity_poly.entity_id
_entity_poly.type
_entity_poly.pdbx_seq_one_letter_code
_entity_poly.pdbx_strand_id
1 'polypeptide(L)'
;MSGSGKKVVDVAFKASKNIDWEGMAKLLVSDEARKEFATLRHTFDEVNSTLQTKFSQEPEPIDWEYYRKGIGSRLVDMYKEAYESVEIPKFVDTVTPQYKPKFDALLVELKEAEEKSLKESERLEKEIAEVQELK
;
A
#
# COMPACT_ATOMS: atom_id res chain seq x y z
N MET A 1 12.72 -5.10 -20.89
CA MET A 1 13.05 -4.64 -19.51
C MET A 1 12.12 -5.25 -18.45
N SER A 2 12.11 -6.60 -18.29
CA SER A 2 11.11 -7.33 -17.47
C SER A 2 11.34 -7.29 -15.94
N GLY A 3 12.54 -6.90 -15.48
CA GLY A 3 12.94 -7.06 -14.08
C GLY A 3 12.33 -6.06 -13.08
N SER A 4 11.74 -4.95 -13.54
CA SER A 4 11.27 -3.88 -12.64
C SER A 4 9.85 -4.14 -12.10
N GLY A 5 8.92 -4.67 -12.91
CA GLY A 5 7.55 -4.93 -12.49
C GLY A 5 7.47 -6.03 -11.42
N LYS A 6 8.18 -7.14 -11.64
CA LYS A 6 8.26 -8.26 -10.70
C LYS A 6 8.81 -7.85 -9.33
N LYS A 7 9.80 -6.96 -9.29
CA LYS A 7 10.36 -6.42 -8.04
C LYS A 7 9.37 -5.55 -7.26
N VAL A 8 8.56 -4.75 -7.95
CA VAL A 8 7.54 -3.90 -7.29
C VAL A 8 6.44 -4.75 -6.67
N VAL A 9 5.98 -5.78 -7.37
CA VAL A 9 4.97 -6.70 -6.82
C VAL A 9 5.52 -7.49 -5.63
N ASP A 10 6.76 -7.97 -5.70
CA ASP A 10 7.40 -8.68 -4.58
C ASP A 10 7.60 -7.79 -3.33
N VAL A 11 7.93 -6.51 -3.52
CA VAL A 11 8.08 -5.56 -2.41
C VAL A 11 6.72 -5.23 -1.79
N ALA A 12 5.70 -4.96 -2.60
CA ALA A 12 4.33 -4.72 -2.11
C ALA A 12 3.78 -5.95 -1.37
N PHE A 13 4.02 -7.16 -1.91
CA PHE A 13 3.63 -8.41 -1.28
C PHE A 13 4.31 -8.61 0.08
N LYS A 14 5.62 -8.39 0.18
CA LYS A 14 6.36 -8.50 1.44
C LYS A 14 5.89 -7.48 2.48
N ALA A 15 5.61 -6.24 2.06
CA ALA A 15 5.06 -5.22 2.94
C ALA A 15 3.66 -5.61 3.45
N SER A 16 2.79 -6.16 2.58
CA SER A 16 1.43 -6.58 2.94
C SER A 16 1.36 -7.66 4.02
N LYS A 17 2.29 -8.62 4.00
CA LYS A 17 2.30 -9.75 4.95
C LYS A 17 2.63 -9.35 6.39
N ASN A 18 3.21 -8.17 6.59
CA ASN A 18 3.66 -7.71 7.91
C ASN A 18 2.69 -6.71 8.57
N ILE A 19 1.52 -6.46 7.96
CA ILE A 19 0.54 -5.53 8.52
C ILE A 19 -0.36 -6.27 9.52
N ASP A 20 -0.32 -5.86 10.79
CA ASP A 20 -1.23 -6.34 11.83
C ASP A 20 -2.58 -5.60 11.77
N TRP A 21 -3.43 -6.01 10.83
CA TRP A 21 -4.77 -5.45 10.64
C TRP A 21 -5.66 -5.61 11.88
N GLU A 22 -5.51 -6.71 12.62
CA GLU A 22 -6.32 -7.00 13.81
C GLU A 22 -5.89 -6.13 14.99
N GLY A 23 -4.59 -5.92 15.19
CA GLY A 23 -4.06 -4.99 16.19
C GLY A 23 -4.50 -3.56 15.93
N MET A 24 -4.41 -3.11 14.69
CA MET A 24 -4.88 -1.77 14.29
C MET A 24 -6.37 -1.58 14.51
N ALA A 25 -7.21 -2.56 14.16
CA ALA A 25 -8.65 -2.49 14.36
C ALA A 25 -9.05 -2.29 15.84
N LYS A 26 -8.31 -2.90 16.77
CA LYS A 26 -8.56 -2.79 18.22
C LYS A 26 -8.29 -1.39 18.79
N LEU A 27 -7.44 -0.61 18.14
CA LEU A 27 -7.11 0.76 18.57
C LEU A 27 -8.16 1.79 18.13
N LEU A 28 -9.10 1.40 17.26
CA LEU A 28 -10.14 2.29 16.75
C LEU A 28 -11.33 2.34 17.71
N VAL A 29 -11.57 3.54 18.26
CA VAL A 29 -12.59 3.77 19.29
C VAL A 29 -13.91 4.26 18.69
N SER A 30 -13.89 4.91 17.52
CA SER A 30 -15.10 5.40 16.85
C SER A 30 -15.62 4.44 15.78
N ASP A 31 -16.95 4.35 15.65
CA ASP A 31 -17.61 3.50 14.66
C ASP A 31 -17.28 3.93 13.23
N GLU A 32 -17.18 5.24 12.99
CA GLU A 32 -16.78 5.78 11.69
C GLU A 32 -15.35 5.36 11.32
N ALA A 33 -14.40 5.44 12.25
CA ALA A 33 -13.03 5.02 11.99
C ALA A 33 -12.94 3.51 11.71
N ARG A 34 -13.74 2.68 12.42
CA ARG A 34 -13.81 1.24 12.16
C ARG A 34 -14.34 0.93 10.75
N LYS A 35 -15.36 1.67 10.31
CA LYS A 35 -15.95 1.52 8.98
C LYS A 35 -14.97 1.93 7.86
N GLU A 36 -14.31 3.08 8.01
CA GLU A 36 -13.30 3.54 7.06
C GLU A 36 -12.09 2.60 7.02
N PHE A 37 -11.67 2.08 8.18
CA PHE A 37 -10.57 1.11 8.27
C PHE A 37 -10.91 -0.24 7.60
N ALA A 38 -12.13 -0.73 7.77
CA ALA A 38 -12.59 -1.94 7.09
C ALA A 38 -12.60 -1.75 5.56
N THR A 39 -13.01 -0.57 5.10
CA THR A 39 -13.00 -0.20 3.67
C THR A 39 -11.57 -0.13 3.14
N LEU A 40 -10.65 0.46 3.90
CA LEU A 40 -9.22 0.51 3.56
C LEU A 40 -8.63 -0.90 3.43
N ARG A 41 -8.86 -1.78 4.41
CA ARG A 41 -8.39 -3.17 4.37
C ARG A 41 -8.92 -3.90 3.15
N HIS A 42 -10.21 -3.78 2.86
CA HIS A 42 -10.82 -4.42 1.71
C HIS A 42 -10.20 -3.96 0.39
N THR A 43 -10.06 -2.64 0.23
CA THR A 43 -9.45 -2.03 -0.97
C THR A 43 -7.99 -2.49 -1.13
N PHE A 44 -7.26 -2.58 -0.03
CA PHE A 44 -5.88 -3.06 -0.01
C PHE A 44 -5.77 -4.53 -0.45
N ASP A 45 -6.63 -5.40 0.09
CA ASP A 45 -6.66 -6.82 -0.26
C ASP A 45 -7.05 -7.03 -1.72
N GLU A 46 -7.99 -6.25 -2.25
CA GLU A 46 -8.40 -6.28 -3.66
C GLU A 46 -7.24 -5.89 -4.60
N VAL A 47 -6.55 -4.80 -4.30
CA VAL A 47 -5.38 -4.35 -5.09
C VAL A 47 -4.27 -5.40 -5.03
N ASN A 48 -3.98 -5.94 -3.84
CA ASN A 48 -2.93 -6.94 -3.65
C ASN A 48 -3.25 -8.25 -4.41
N SER A 49 -4.50 -8.71 -4.34
CA SER A 49 -4.97 -9.88 -5.10
C SER A 49 -4.86 -9.65 -6.61
N THR A 50 -5.24 -8.46 -7.08
CA THR A 50 -5.17 -8.10 -8.50
C THR A 50 -3.72 -8.06 -9.01
N LEU A 51 -2.80 -7.50 -8.22
CA LEU A 51 -1.38 -7.46 -8.55
C LEU A 51 -0.76 -8.87 -8.64
N GLN A 52 -1.11 -9.76 -7.71
CA GLN A 52 -0.60 -11.13 -7.69
C GLN A 52 -1.16 -11.98 -8.83
N THR A 53 -2.43 -11.82 -9.19
CA THR A 53 -3.10 -12.71 -10.14
C THR A 53 -3.00 -12.24 -11.58
N LYS A 54 -3.24 -10.95 -11.85
CA LYS A 54 -3.37 -10.42 -13.22
C LYS A 54 -2.09 -9.78 -13.75
N PHE A 55 -1.34 -9.09 -12.87
CA PHE A 55 -0.18 -8.27 -13.29
C PHE A 55 1.18 -8.91 -12.99
N SER A 56 1.21 -10.04 -12.29
CA SER A 56 2.44 -10.82 -12.07
C SER A 56 2.74 -11.81 -13.20
N GLN A 57 1.83 -11.96 -14.16
CA GLN A 57 2.04 -12.81 -15.33
C GLN A 57 2.85 -12.02 -16.36
N GLU A 58 4.03 -12.52 -16.74
CA GLU A 58 4.73 -11.99 -17.90
C GLU A 58 3.84 -12.21 -19.14
N PRO A 59 3.68 -11.21 -20.02
CA PRO A 59 2.90 -11.41 -21.23
C PRO A 59 3.49 -12.56 -22.04
N GLU A 60 2.62 -13.42 -22.58
CA GLU A 60 3.06 -14.56 -23.36
C GLU A 60 3.98 -14.10 -24.52
N PRO A 61 5.17 -14.70 -24.67
CA PRO A 61 6.07 -14.34 -25.75
C PRO A 61 5.39 -14.53 -27.11
N ILE A 62 5.45 -13.49 -27.95
CA ILE A 62 4.90 -13.56 -29.31
C ILE A 62 5.76 -14.51 -30.15
N ASP A 63 5.15 -15.54 -30.73
CA ASP A 63 5.82 -16.46 -31.65
C ASP A 63 5.93 -15.84 -33.06
N TRP A 64 6.92 -14.97 -33.23
CA TRP A 64 7.19 -14.28 -34.49
C TRP A 64 7.51 -15.25 -35.64
N GLU A 65 8.12 -16.41 -35.37
CA GLU A 65 8.47 -17.41 -36.40
C GLU A 65 7.23 -18.12 -36.96
N TYR A 66 6.25 -18.40 -36.11
CA TYR A 66 4.95 -18.92 -36.55
C TYR A 66 4.26 -17.93 -37.51
N TYR A 67 4.20 -16.65 -37.16
CA TYR A 67 3.55 -15.64 -38.01
C TYR A 67 4.33 -15.36 -39.30
N ARG A 68 5.68 -15.44 -39.28
CA ARG A 68 6.53 -15.30 -40.48
C ARG A 68 6.17 -16.32 -41.56
N LYS A 69 5.80 -17.55 -41.18
CA LYS A 69 5.43 -18.63 -42.12
C LYS A 69 4.09 -18.40 -42.83
N GLY A 70 3.14 -17.71 -42.19
CA GLY A 70 1.80 -17.50 -42.74
C GLY A 70 1.63 -16.19 -43.50
N ILE A 71 2.25 -15.10 -43.02
CA ILE A 71 1.98 -13.72 -43.47
C ILE A 71 3.19 -13.13 -44.24
N GLY A 72 4.35 -13.78 -44.15
CA GLY A 72 5.60 -13.35 -44.79
C GLY A 72 6.48 -12.49 -43.88
N SER A 73 7.79 -12.58 -44.08
CA SER A 73 8.80 -12.00 -43.18
C SER A 73 8.73 -10.49 -43.05
N ARG A 74 8.57 -9.77 -44.17
CA ARG A 74 8.62 -8.30 -44.21
C ARG A 74 7.61 -7.62 -43.28
N LEU A 75 6.37 -8.13 -43.21
CA LEU A 75 5.35 -7.54 -42.36
C LEU A 75 5.65 -7.86 -40.90
N VAL A 76 5.96 -9.12 -40.59
CA VAL A 76 6.21 -9.58 -39.23
C VAL A 76 7.44 -8.92 -38.61
N ASP A 77 8.48 -8.68 -39.41
CA ASP A 77 9.71 -8.02 -38.97
C ASP A 77 9.46 -6.55 -38.61
N MET A 78 8.65 -5.84 -39.40
CA MET A 78 8.23 -4.46 -39.12
C MET A 78 7.42 -4.37 -37.81
N TYR A 79 6.51 -5.32 -37.57
CA TYR A 79 5.73 -5.36 -36.32
C TYR A 79 6.59 -5.76 -35.11
N LYS A 80 7.57 -6.64 -35.29
CA LYS A 80 8.52 -7.00 -34.24
C LYS A 80 9.36 -5.79 -33.82
N GLU A 81 9.90 -5.04 -34.78
CA GLU A 81 10.67 -3.82 -34.52
C GLU A 81 9.80 -2.73 -33.85
N ALA A 82 8.56 -2.55 -34.31
CA ALA A 82 7.63 -1.64 -33.66
C ALA A 82 7.29 -2.07 -32.22
N TYR A 83 7.07 -3.37 -31.98
CA TYR A 83 6.79 -3.90 -30.65
C TYR A 83 7.97 -3.73 -29.68
N GLU A 84 9.19 -4.00 -30.16
CA GLU A 84 10.41 -3.85 -29.36
C GLU A 84 10.76 -2.38 -29.05
N SER A 85 10.37 -1.44 -29.92
CA SER A 85 10.58 0.01 -29.73
C SER A 85 9.52 0.70 -28.87
N VAL A 86 8.40 0.04 -28.56
CA VAL A 86 7.37 0.59 -27.68
C VAL A 86 7.87 0.63 -26.24
N GLU A 87 8.05 1.84 -25.72
CA GLU A 87 8.28 2.08 -24.29
C GLU A 87 6.95 2.23 -23.55
N ILE A 88 6.65 1.30 -22.65
CA ILE A 88 5.46 1.39 -21.80
C ILE A 88 5.68 2.49 -20.75
N PRO A 89 4.84 3.53 -20.70
CA PRO A 89 4.95 4.57 -19.69
C PRO A 89 4.87 3.98 -18.28
N LYS A 90 5.81 4.36 -17.43
CA LYS A 90 5.80 3.95 -16.02
C LYS A 90 4.83 4.82 -15.25
N PHE A 91 4.11 4.21 -14.32
CA PHE A 91 3.28 4.95 -13.37
C PHE A 91 4.16 5.85 -12.50
N VAL A 92 3.84 7.15 -12.45
CA VAL A 92 4.54 8.13 -11.62
C VAL A 92 3.71 8.31 -10.35
N ASP A 93 4.31 8.02 -9.19
CA ASP A 93 3.66 8.23 -7.91
C ASP A 93 3.60 9.72 -7.56
N THR A 94 2.42 10.31 -7.71
CA THR A 94 2.12 11.70 -7.35
C THR A 94 1.42 11.81 -6.00
N VAL A 95 1.05 10.69 -5.38
CA VAL A 95 0.15 10.63 -4.24
C VAL A 95 0.93 10.57 -2.94
N THR A 96 1.95 9.71 -2.84
CA THR A 96 2.77 9.57 -1.61
C THR A 96 3.35 10.90 -1.10
N PRO A 97 3.88 11.80 -1.96
CA PRO A 97 4.38 13.10 -1.51
C PRO A 97 3.31 14.01 -0.91
N GLN A 98 2.03 13.87 -1.30
CA GLN A 98 0.93 14.68 -0.78
C GLN A 98 0.50 14.26 0.63
N TYR A 99 0.65 12.97 0.97
CA TYR A 99 0.26 12.43 2.27
C TYR A 99 1.36 12.52 3.31
N LYS A 100 2.62 12.65 2.88
CA LYS A 100 3.75 12.79 3.81
C LYS A 100 3.60 13.95 4.81
N PRO A 101 3.26 15.19 4.39
CA PRO A 101 3.05 16.29 5.33
C PRO A 101 1.88 16.05 6.29
N LYS A 102 0.81 15.39 5.83
CA LYS A 102 -0.35 15.04 6.68
C LYS A 102 0.04 14.04 7.76
N PHE A 103 0.84 13.04 7.39
CA PHE A 103 1.36 12.07 8.34
C PHE A 103 2.32 12.72 9.34
N ASP A 104 3.23 13.57 8.87
CA ASP A 104 4.17 14.28 9.73
C ASP A 104 3.42 15.20 10.73
N ALA A 105 2.30 15.82 10.33
CA ALA A 105 1.44 16.59 11.23
C ALA A 105 0.75 15.73 12.30
N LEU A 106 0.24 14.54 11.93
CA LEU A 106 -0.36 13.60 12.89
C LEU A 106 0.65 13.13 13.96
N LEU A 107 1.93 13.00 13.60
CA LEU A 107 2.96 12.65 14.58
C LEU A 107 3.17 13.74 15.64
N VAL A 108 2.98 15.01 15.26
CA VAL A 108 3.05 16.13 16.21
C VAL A 108 1.83 16.09 17.13
N GLU A 109 0.63 15.94 16.57
CA GLU A 109 -0.61 15.85 17.34
C GLU A 109 -0.58 14.68 18.34
N LEU A 110 -0.02 13.53 17.94
CA LEU A 110 0.11 12.36 18.81
C LEU A 110 1.00 12.64 20.02
N LYS A 111 2.12 13.35 19.84
CA LYS A 111 3.00 13.75 20.95
C LYS A 111 2.29 14.70 21.91
N GLU A 112 1.55 15.66 21.38
CA GLU A 112 0.77 16.59 22.22
C GLU A 112 -0.34 15.88 23.00
N ALA A 113 -1.01 14.90 22.38
CA ALA A 113 -2.02 14.08 23.03
C ALA A 113 -1.42 13.18 24.12
N GLU A 114 -0.25 12.60 23.88
CA GLU A 114 0.48 11.80 24.87
C GLU A 114 0.87 12.64 26.10
N GLU A 115 1.44 13.83 25.89
CA GLU A 115 1.80 14.73 27.00
C GLU A 115 0.58 15.16 27.83
N LYS A 116 -0.56 15.42 27.17
CA LYS A 116 -1.82 15.74 27.86
C LYS A 116 -2.31 14.53 28.65
N SER A 117 -2.28 13.34 28.06
CA SER A 117 -2.71 12.11 28.73
C SER A 117 -1.86 11.79 29.96
N LEU A 118 -0.53 11.99 29.90
CA LEU A 118 0.36 11.76 31.04
C LEU A 118 0.03 12.72 32.21
N LYS A 119 -0.19 14.00 31.91
CA LYS A 119 -0.58 15.00 32.93
C LYS A 119 -1.92 14.69 33.58
N GLU A 120 -2.91 14.24 32.79
CA GLU A 120 -4.21 13.83 33.34
C GLU A 120 -4.08 12.56 34.21
N SER A 121 -3.28 11.58 33.79
CA SER A 121 -3.00 10.39 34.61
C SER A 121 -2.33 10.76 35.94
N GLU A 122 -1.33 11.65 35.94
CA GLU A 122 -0.68 12.13 37.17
C GLU A 122 -1.66 12.85 38.11
N ARG A 123 -2.62 13.61 37.56
CA ARG A 123 -3.67 14.25 38.36
C ARG A 123 -4.59 13.21 39.00
N LEU A 124 -5.06 12.24 38.21
CA LEU A 124 -5.94 11.18 38.69
C LEU A 124 -5.25 10.32 39.76
N GLU A 125 -3.96 10.02 39.62
CA GLU A 125 -3.20 9.28 40.64
C GLU A 125 -3.13 10.03 41.97
N LYS A 126 -2.93 11.36 41.94
CA LYS A 126 -2.96 12.20 43.15
C LYS A 126 -4.34 12.19 43.80
N GLU A 127 -5.40 12.37 43.00
CA GLU A 127 -6.78 12.31 43.50
C GLU A 127 -7.11 10.94 44.13
N ILE A 128 -6.64 9.84 43.53
CA ILE A 128 -6.81 8.48 44.08
C ILE A 128 -6.10 8.34 45.43
N ALA A 129 -4.87 8.84 45.55
CA ALA A 129 -4.12 8.79 46.81
C ALA A 129 -4.82 9.58 47.92
N GLU A 130 -5.29 10.80 47.63
CA GLU A 130 -6.05 11.62 48.59
C GLU A 130 -7.33 10.93 49.06
N VAL A 131 -8.07 10.29 48.15
CA VAL A 131 -9.28 9.53 48.49
C VAL A 131 -8.97 8.27 49.32
N GLN A 132 -7.84 7.61 49.07
CA GLN A 132 -7.42 6.44 49.86
C GLN A 132 -7.00 6.80 51.28
N GLU A 133 -6.36 7.96 51.49
CA GLU A 133 -5.98 8.46 52.82
C GLU A 133 -7.18 8.90 53.67
N LEU A 134 -8.33 9.18 53.05
CA LEU A 134 -9.58 9.54 53.73
C LEU A 134 -10.45 8.35 54.15
N LYS A 135 -10.05 7.11 53.79
CA LYS A 135 -10.72 5.86 54.20
C LYS A 135 -10.06 5.24 55.43
#